data_AF-A0A3B9UVZ8-F1
#
_entry.id   AF-A0A3B9UVZ8-F1
#
_cell.length_a   1.000
_cell.length_b   1.000
_cell.length_c   1.000
_cell.angle_alpha   90.00
_cell.angle_beta   90.00
_cell.angle_gamma   90.00
#
_symmetry.space_group_name_H-M   'P 1'
#
loop_
_entity.id
_entity.type
_entity.pdbx_description
1 polymer ?
#
loop_
_entity_poly.entity_id
_entity_poly.type
_entity_poly.pdbx_seq_one_letter_code
_entity_poly.pdbx_strand_id
1 'polypeptide(L)'
;FFSKDECDFILKGDLQAQIDKFYEIWTLKESYIKADGRGLTIPLKSFSINIDEYENIELITKNELKKCNFKKFNIESEYKMAVCSLNKEIPNNIITINQKCL
;
A
#
# COMPACT_ATOMS: atom_id res chain seq x y z
N PHE A 1 8.07 -8.82 9.62
CA PHE A 1 7.75 -7.87 8.56
C PHE A 1 6.29 -7.47 8.63
N PHE A 2 5.36 -8.43 8.68
CA PHE A 2 3.93 -8.13 8.81
C PHE A 2 3.40 -8.26 10.24
N SER A 3 2.28 -7.59 10.52
CA SER A 3 1.46 -7.79 11.71
C SER A 3 0.67 -9.11 11.62
N LYS A 4 0.02 -9.51 12.71
CA LYS A 4 -0.82 -10.72 12.71
C LYS A 4 -1.99 -10.57 11.73
N ASP A 5 -2.68 -9.44 11.78
CA ASP A 5 -3.85 -9.18 10.92
C ASP A 5 -3.46 -9.13 9.44
N GLU A 6 -2.29 -8.56 9.12
CA GLU A 6 -1.74 -8.57 7.75
C GLU A 6 -1.44 -10.01 7.29
N CYS A 7 -0.86 -10.84 8.14
CA CYS A 7 -0.63 -12.26 7.81
C CYS A 7 -1.96 -13.00 7.60
N ASP A 8 -2.96 -12.79 8.46
CA ASP A 8 -4.27 -13.42 8.37
C ASP A 8 -4.99 -13.00 7.06
N PHE A 9 -4.85 -11.73 6.65
CA PHE A 9 -5.33 -11.25 5.35
C PHE A 9 -4.60 -11.92 4.20
N ILE A 10 -3.26 -11.92 4.21
CA ILE A 10 -2.40 -12.46 3.15
C ILE A 10 -2.66 -13.95 2.94
N LEU A 11 -2.76 -14.74 4.01
CA LEU A 11 -2.87 -16.20 3.95
C LEU A 11 -4.28 -16.70 3.56
N LYS A 12 -5.25 -15.81 3.39
CA LYS A 12 -6.62 -16.19 3.02
C LYS A 12 -6.72 -16.46 1.51
N GLY A 13 -7.12 -17.67 1.13
CA GLY A 13 -7.34 -18.08 -0.27
C GLY A 13 -6.30 -19.07 -0.78
N ASP A 14 -6.29 -19.29 -2.10
CA ASP A 14 -5.28 -20.13 -2.77
C ASP A 14 -3.93 -19.42 -2.90
N LEU A 15 -2.91 -20.14 -3.38
CA LEU A 15 -1.54 -19.61 -3.46
C LEU A 15 -1.44 -18.36 -4.33
N GLN A 16 -2.21 -18.28 -5.42
CA GLN A 16 -2.19 -17.13 -6.32
C GLN A 16 -2.76 -15.89 -5.60
N ALA A 17 -3.90 -16.05 -4.92
CA ALA A 17 -4.50 -15.00 -4.11
C ALA A 17 -3.56 -14.55 -2.98
N GLN A 18 -2.84 -15.48 -2.35
CA GLN A 18 -1.87 -15.15 -1.30
C GLN A 18 -0.71 -14.30 -1.83
N ILE A 19 -0.18 -14.64 -3.02
CA ILE A 19 0.88 -13.86 -3.68
C ILE A 19 0.38 -12.46 -4.02
N ASP A 20 -0.82 -12.34 -4.58
CA ASP A 20 -1.43 -11.05 -4.89
C ASP A 20 -1.58 -10.16 -3.67
N LYS A 21 -2.08 -10.71 -2.57
CA LYS A 21 -2.27 -10.00 -1.30
C LYS A 21 -0.96 -9.64 -0.62
N PHE A 22 0.06 -10.49 -0.74
CA PHE A 22 1.40 -10.17 -0.25
C PHE A 22 1.92 -8.90 -0.92
N TYR A 23 1.88 -8.84 -2.27
CA TYR A 23 2.35 -7.66 -2.99
C TYR A 23 1.48 -6.43 -2.74
N GLU A 24 0.18 -6.62 -2.52
CA GLU A 24 -0.73 -5.55 -2.16
C GLU A 24 -0.36 -4.90 -0.81
N ILE A 25 -0.25 -5.70 0.25
CA ILE A 25 0.13 -5.21 1.58
C ILE A 25 1.55 -4.63 1.55
N TRP A 26 2.49 -5.31 0.89
CA TRP A 26 3.86 -4.84 0.74
C TRP A 26 3.92 -3.44 0.09
N THR A 27 3.21 -3.26 -1.03
CA THR A 27 3.22 -1.99 -1.76
C THR A 27 2.56 -0.87 -0.97
N LEU A 28 1.51 -1.17 -0.21
CA LEU A 28 0.88 -0.21 0.69
C LEU A 28 1.84 0.22 1.81
N LYS A 29 2.51 -0.72 2.47
CA LYS A 29 3.50 -0.43 3.52
C LYS A 29 4.67 0.40 2.99
N GLU A 30 5.20 0.04 1.82
CA GLU A 30 6.27 0.79 1.15
C GLU A 30 5.83 2.20 0.76
N SER A 31 4.60 2.38 0.28
CA SER A 31 4.07 3.72 -0.04
C SER A 31 4.00 4.62 1.19
N TYR A 32 3.62 4.07 2.35
CA TYR A 32 3.63 4.79 3.62
C TYR A 32 5.05 5.17 4.07
N ILE A 33 5.99 4.22 4.03
CA ILE A 33 7.40 4.47 4.38
C ILE A 33 7.99 5.58 3.49
N LYS A 34 7.65 5.58 2.20
CA LYS A 34 8.09 6.62 1.25
C LYS A 34 7.46 7.97 1.55
N ALA A 35 6.18 8.01 1.92
CA ALA A 35 5.51 9.25 2.30
C ALA A 35 6.05 9.83 3.62
N ASP A 36 6.43 8.96 4.56
CA ASP A 36 7.05 9.34 5.83
C ASP A 36 8.52 9.80 5.63
N GLY A 37 9.23 9.21 4.66
CA GLY A 37 10.54 9.68 4.20
C GLY A 37 11.72 9.16 5.02
N ARG A 38 11.49 8.50 6.17
CA ARG A 38 12.56 7.90 6.99
C ARG A 38 13.07 6.54 6.46
N GLY A 39 12.44 5.99 5.42
CA GLY A 39 12.85 4.71 4.83
C GLY A 39 12.71 3.52 5.80
N LEU A 40 13.52 2.48 5.60
CA LEU A 40 13.50 1.25 6.42
C LEU A 40 13.97 1.43 7.87
N THR A 41 14.29 2.66 8.30
CA THR A 41 14.49 2.95 9.72
C THR A 41 13.18 2.84 10.51
N ILE A 42 12.02 2.93 9.84
CA ILE A 42 10.71 2.60 10.39
C ILE A 42 10.58 1.08 10.42
N PRO A 43 10.50 0.42 11.59
CA PRO A 43 10.32 -1.02 11.63
C PRO A 43 8.98 -1.41 11.03
N LEU A 44 8.97 -2.35 10.07
CA LEU A 44 7.73 -2.76 9.37
C LEU A 44 6.65 -3.35 10.30
N LYS A 45 7.02 -3.76 11.52
CA LYS A 45 6.08 -4.21 12.57
C LYS A 45 5.55 -3.08 13.47
N SER A 46 6.04 -1.84 13.35
CA SER A 46 5.60 -0.70 14.18
C SER A 46 4.28 -0.06 13.72
N PHE A 47 3.82 -0.45 12.53
CA PHE A 47 2.56 -0.02 11.94
C PHE A 47 1.93 -1.17 11.17
N SER A 48 0.62 -1.08 10.97
CA SER A 48 -0.18 -2.06 10.22
C SER A 48 -1.03 -1.34 9.18
N ILE A 49 -1.22 -2.00 8.05
CA ILE A 49 -2.24 -1.67 7.06
C ILE A 49 -3.38 -2.66 7.22
N ASN A 50 -4.60 -2.14 7.42
CA ASN A 50 -5.82 -2.94 7.45
C ASN A 50 -6.63 -2.66 6.18
N ILE A 51 -7.17 -3.72 5.57
CA ILE A 51 -8.06 -3.64 4.41
C ILE A 51 -9.37 -4.33 4.80
N ASP A 52 -10.46 -3.59 4.80
CA ASP A 52 -11.77 -4.14 5.13
C ASP A 52 -12.44 -4.84 3.93
N GLU A 53 -13.62 -5.40 4.15
CA GLU A 53 -14.40 -6.10 3.12
C GLU A 53 -14.93 -5.19 1.99
N TYR A 54 -14.88 -3.87 2.19
CA TYR A 54 -15.26 -2.85 1.21
C TYR A 54 -14.04 -2.22 0.53
N GLU A 55 -12.85 -2.81 0.70
CA GLU A 55 -11.58 -2.33 0.14
C GLU A 55 -11.11 -0.99 0.70
N ASN A 56 -11.66 -0.54 1.85
CA ASN A 56 -11.14 0.63 2.55
C ASN A 56 -9.83 0.29 3.23
N ILE A 57 -8.89 1.24 3.18
CA ILE A 57 -7.53 1.05 3.68
C ILE A 57 -7.31 1.96 4.87
N GLU A 58 -6.94 1.37 6.00
CA GLU A 58 -6.65 2.08 7.25
C GLU A 58 -5.20 1.86 7.69
N LEU A 59 -4.54 2.94 8.13
CA LEU A 59 -3.22 2.89 8.74
C LEU A 59 -3.35 2.89 10.28
N ILE A 60 -2.84 1.84 10.90
CA ILE A 60 -2.72 1.75 12.36
C ILE A 60 -1.26 1.98 12.72
N THR A 61 -0.94 3.12 13.35
CA THR A 61 0.45 3.48 13.66
C THR A 61 0.59 4.34 14.91
N LYS A 62 1.75 4.24 15.56
CA LYS A 62 2.20 5.17 16.61
C LYS A 62 3.25 6.17 16.13
N ASN A 63 3.65 6.09 14.86
CA ASN A 63 4.60 7.02 14.24
C ASN A 63 4.01 8.44 14.15
N GLU A 64 4.84 9.42 13.80
CA GLU A 64 4.45 10.83 13.66
C GLU A 64 3.46 11.04 12.50
N LEU A 65 3.73 10.41 11.35
CA LEU A 65 2.82 10.42 10.20
C LEU A 65 1.64 9.48 10.46
N LYS A 66 0.47 10.06 10.78
CA LYS A 66 -0.75 9.33 11.15
C LYS A 66 -1.92 9.49 10.17
N LYS A 67 -2.04 10.67 9.55
CA LYS A 67 -3.18 11.02 8.69
C LYS A 67 -2.79 10.86 7.23
N CYS A 68 -2.96 9.64 6.74
CA CYS A 68 -2.67 9.29 5.36
C CYS A 68 -3.91 8.71 4.68
N ASN A 69 -4.10 9.08 3.43
CA ASN A 69 -5.03 8.42 2.53
C ASN A 69 -4.26 7.50 1.61
N PHE A 70 -4.83 6.34 1.34
CA PHE A 70 -4.24 5.33 0.49
C PHE A 70 -5.09 5.12 -0.75
N LYS A 71 -4.43 4.79 -1.85
CA LYS A 71 -5.11 4.38 -3.07
C LYS A 71 -4.30 3.36 -3.82
N LYS A 72 -4.98 2.29 -4.23
CA LYS A 72 -4.44 1.27 -5.12
C LYS A 72 -4.72 1.64 -6.57
N PHE A 73 -3.80 1.29 -7.44
CA PHE A 73 -3.94 1.44 -8.88
C PHE A 73 -3.68 0.10 -9.56
N ASN A 74 -4.52 -0.24 -10.52
CA ASN A 74 -4.33 -1.40 -11.38
C ASN A 74 -3.91 -0.92 -12.77
N ILE A 75 -2.61 -0.93 -13.04
CA ILE A 75 -2.06 -0.57 -14.36
C ILE A 75 -1.90 -1.83 -15.22
N GLU A 76 -1.33 -2.88 -14.62
CA GLU A 76 -1.07 -4.17 -15.24
C GLU A 76 -1.36 -5.28 -14.23
N SER A 77 -1.86 -6.42 -14.69
CA SER A 77 -2.32 -7.51 -13.80
C SER A 77 -1.22 -8.09 -12.91
N GLU A 78 0.04 -8.04 -13.37
CA GLU A 78 1.20 -8.61 -12.68
C GLU A 78 1.86 -7.63 -11.70
N TYR A 79 1.40 -6.37 -11.64
CA TYR A 79 1.97 -5.34 -10.78
C TYR A 79 0.95 -4.81 -9.79
N LYS A 80 1.40 -4.58 -8.56
CA LYS A 80 0.64 -3.82 -7.56
C LYS A 80 1.22 -2.43 -7.45
N MET A 81 0.36 -1.42 -7.44
CA MET A 81 0.73 -0.03 -7.23
C MET A 81 -0.14 0.57 -6.15
N ALA A 82 0.48 1.32 -5.24
CA ALA A 82 -0.23 2.10 -4.23
C ALA A 82 0.39 3.49 -4.05
N VAL A 83 -0.47 4.45 -3.74
CA VAL A 83 -0.10 5.81 -3.35
C VAL A 83 -0.55 6.04 -1.93
N CYS A 84 0.34 6.59 -1.11
CA CYS A 84 0.06 7.15 0.20
C CYS A 84 0.17 8.68 0.10
N SER A 85 -0.84 9.41 0.56
CA SER A 85 -0.91 10.87 0.45
C SER A 85 -1.41 11.51 1.74
N LEU A 86 -0.89 12.70 2.04
CA LEU A 86 -1.42 13.58 3.08
C LEU A 86 -2.70 14.32 2.62
N ASN A 87 -2.91 14.42 1.30
CA ASN A 87 -4.10 15.04 0.73
C ASN A 87 -5.31 14.13 0.91
N LYS A 88 -6.49 14.73 1.12
CA LYS A 88 -7.75 14.00 1.27
C LYS A 88 -8.13 13.19 0.04
N GLU A 89 -7.85 13.73 -1.14
CA GLU A 89 -8.20 13.11 -2.40
C GLU A 89 -6.94 12.74 -3.19
N ILE A 90 -6.97 11.53 -3.74
CA ILE A 90 -5.97 11.05 -4.69
C ILE A 90 -6.70 10.88 -6.04
N PRO A 91 -6.22 11.52 -7.13
CA PRO A 91 -6.85 11.44 -8.44
C PRO A 91 -7.10 9.99 -8.91
N ASN A 92 -8.18 9.76 -9.64
CA ASN A 92 -8.53 8.44 -10.20
C ASN A 92 -7.72 8.09 -11.45
N ASN A 93 -7.26 9.10 -12.18
CA ASN A 93 -6.60 8.93 -13.46
C ASN A 93 -5.08 8.82 -13.31
N ILE A 94 -4.51 7.95 -14.14
CA ILE A 94 -3.08 7.83 -14.37
C ILE A 94 -2.81 8.41 -15.75
N ILE A 95 -1.82 9.30 -15.87
CA ILE A 95 -1.43 9.89 -17.14
C ILE A 95 -0.14 9.19 -17.58
N THR A 96 -0.22 8.38 -18.62
CA THR A 96 0.94 7.74 -19.23
C THR A 96 1.66 8.75 -20.13
N ILE A 97 2.92 9.05 -19.81
CA ILE A 97 3.76 9.94 -20.61
C ILE A 97 4.66 9.08 -21.49
N ASN A 98 4.49 9.17 -22.81
CA ASN A 98 5.34 8.49 -23.77
C ASN A 98 6.64 9.28 -23.96
N GLN A 99 7.79 8.61 -23.85
CA GLN A 99 9.11 9.21 -24.05
C GLN A 99 9.46 9.47 -25.53
N LYS A 100 8.47 9.72 -26.40
CA LYS A 100 8.74 10.02 -27.82
C LYS A 100 9.35 11.43 -27.95
N CYS A 101 10.67 11.43 -28.10
CA CYS A 101 11.57 12.44 -28.66
C CYS A 101 11.69 13.79 -27.92
N LEU A 102 12.77 13.90 -27.13
CA LEU A 102 13.69 15.04 -27.29
C LEU A 102 14.47 14.84 -28.59
#